data_AF-A0A257QHT5-F1
#
_entry.id   AF-A0A257QHT5-F1
#
_cell.length_a   1.000
_cell.length_b   1.000
_cell.length_c   1.000
_cell.angle_alpha   90.00
_cell.angle_beta   90.00
_cell.angle_gamma   90.00
#
_symmetry.space_group_name_H-M   'P 1'
#
loop_
_entity.id
_entity.type
_entity.pdbx_description
1 polymer ?
#
loop_
_entity_poly.entity_id
_entity_poly.type
_entity_poly.pdbx_seq_one_letter_code
_entity_poly.pdbx_strand_id
1 'polypeptide(L)'
;MNYPQICRLLAATIGVLALGFIISMGVGFFYGDPVQESQAYMGWMTALFIAVGLLAIFHALAKKPSPALVRREALCAVGLGWLVAIFITAIPFRTIVPDCSWANAIFEGTSGLTTTGSTVFGDVESLPKSLLFWRSLSQWIGGIGVIVVFVAVLSSLGVSAKVLYSSESSAKPVDMDSARIQETAVQVIRLYLGLSAISIYVLWLAGMPVFDAICHGFSAIATAGFSTRNGGIAAFNNPAIEWALIVIMILGATNFFYMLYAVRGRWYEVRNNEEFRTYILILGGVSLLITWILFETSSWPFSEALRHATFQVTSFITTTGFSSKNFALWVGGAQTFLVLLMFVGGCSGV
;
A
#
# COMPACT_ATOMS: atom_id res chain seq x y z
N MET A 1 31.27 -1.81 8.15
CA MET A 1 29.94 -1.80 7.53
C MET A 1 29.81 -3.06 6.71
N ASN A 2 28.79 -3.86 6.96
CA ASN A 2 28.56 -5.18 6.38
C ASN A 2 27.92 -5.06 4.98
N TYR A 3 28.71 -4.58 4.01
CA TYR A 3 28.27 -4.41 2.63
C TYR A 3 27.69 -5.69 1.98
N PRO A 4 28.23 -6.90 2.23
CA PRO A 4 27.67 -8.12 1.62
C PRO A 4 26.21 -8.40 2.03
N GLN A 5 25.85 -8.20 3.31
CA GLN A 5 24.47 -8.38 3.75
C GLN A 5 23.54 -7.29 3.21
N ILE A 6 24.01 -6.04 3.11
CA ILE A 6 23.25 -4.96 2.48
C ILE A 6 22.97 -5.31 1.01
N CYS A 7 24.00 -5.72 0.25
CA CYS A 7 23.84 -6.14 -1.15
C CYS A 7 22.89 -7.33 -1.30
N ARG A 8 22.84 -8.24 -0.33
CA ARG A 8 21.90 -9.37 -0.33
C ARG A 8 20.45 -8.90 -0.21
N LEU A 9 20.16 -7.93 0.65
CA LEU A 9 18.83 -7.35 0.81
C LEU A 9 18.40 -6.55 -0.42
N LEU A 10 19.34 -5.79 -1.02
CA LEU A 10 19.09 -5.08 -2.27
C LEU A 10 18.80 -6.06 -3.42
N ALA A 11 19.58 -7.14 -3.54
CA ALA A 11 19.32 -8.20 -4.50
C ALA A 11 17.93 -8.83 -4.30
N ALA A 12 17.54 -9.16 -3.06
CA ALA A 12 16.21 -9.70 -2.78
C ALA A 12 15.09 -8.73 -3.21
N THR A 13 15.25 -7.43 -2.93
CA THR A 13 14.31 -6.37 -3.32
C THR A 13 14.16 -6.30 -4.83
N ILE A 14 15.28 -6.26 -5.58
CA ILE A 14 15.28 -6.25 -7.04
C ILE A 14 14.62 -7.52 -7.60
N GLY A 15 14.87 -8.68 -6.99
CA GLY A 15 14.28 -9.95 -7.38
C GLY A 15 12.75 -9.96 -7.27
N VAL A 16 12.19 -9.39 -6.19
CA VAL A 16 10.74 -9.25 -6.02
C VAL A 16 10.13 -8.34 -7.10
N LEU A 17 10.78 -7.22 -7.41
CA LEU A 17 10.31 -6.31 -8.45
C LEU A 17 10.40 -6.93 -9.85
N ALA A 18 11.50 -7.63 -10.16
CA ALA A 18 11.66 -8.36 -11.42
C ALA A 18 10.60 -9.46 -11.59
N LEU A 19 10.24 -10.16 -10.51
CA LEU A 19 9.11 -11.09 -10.54
C LEU A 19 7.80 -10.36 -10.84
N GLY A 20 7.59 -9.20 -10.22
CA GLY A 20 6.43 -8.35 -10.51
C GLY A 20 6.34 -7.90 -11.97
N PHE A 21 7.47 -7.63 -12.63
CA PHE A 21 7.51 -7.34 -14.06
C PHE A 21 7.01 -8.53 -14.89
N ILE A 22 7.49 -9.74 -14.59
CA ILE A 22 7.06 -10.97 -15.27
C ILE A 22 5.56 -11.20 -15.09
N ILE A 23 5.04 -11.02 -13.87
CA ILE A 23 3.60 -11.15 -13.59
C ILE A 23 2.81 -10.12 -14.40
N SER A 24 3.30 -8.87 -14.47
CA SER A 24 2.64 -7.78 -15.21
C SER A 24 2.57 -8.06 -16.71
N MET A 25 3.64 -8.59 -17.30
CA MET A 25 3.65 -9.06 -18.68
C MET A 25 2.63 -10.19 -18.90
N GLY A 26 2.59 -11.17 -17.99
CA GLY A 26 1.61 -12.27 -18.06
C GLY A 26 0.17 -11.77 -18.01
N VAL A 27 -0.12 -10.80 -17.13
CA VAL A 27 -1.45 -10.17 -17.05
C VAL A 27 -1.81 -9.42 -18.34
N GLY A 28 -0.85 -8.68 -18.91
CA GLY A 28 -1.02 -8.03 -20.21
C GLY A 28 -1.43 -9.02 -21.31
N PHE A 29 -0.84 -10.21 -21.33
CA PHE A 29 -1.16 -11.25 -22.31
C PHE A 29 -2.61 -11.73 -22.22
N PHE A 30 -3.19 -11.83 -21.02
CA PHE A 30 -4.56 -12.32 -20.83
C PHE A 30 -5.63 -11.24 -20.92
N TYR A 31 -5.34 -10.00 -20.50
CA TYR A 31 -6.34 -8.94 -20.35
C TYR A 31 -6.16 -7.75 -21.29
N GLY A 32 -4.98 -7.58 -21.89
CA GLY A 32 -4.64 -6.42 -22.71
C GLY A 32 -5.00 -6.57 -24.18
N ASP A 33 -5.09 -5.42 -24.86
CA ASP A 33 -5.20 -5.40 -26.32
C ASP A 33 -3.88 -5.89 -26.94
N PRO A 34 -3.91 -6.86 -27.88
CA PRO A 34 -2.69 -7.44 -28.44
C PRO A 34 -1.76 -6.42 -29.11
N VAL A 35 -2.31 -5.39 -29.77
CA VAL A 35 -1.51 -4.38 -30.46
C VAL A 35 -0.82 -3.49 -29.45
N GLN A 36 -1.57 -2.98 -28.47
CA GLN A 36 -1.03 -2.13 -27.42
C GLN A 36 0.01 -2.87 -26.55
N GLU A 37 -0.27 -4.11 -26.16
CA GLU A 37 0.65 -4.91 -25.35
C GLU A 37 1.90 -5.33 -26.13
N SER A 38 1.79 -5.57 -27.45
CA SER A 38 2.96 -5.88 -28.27
C SER A 38 4.02 -4.77 -28.23
N GLN A 39 3.59 -3.51 -28.19
CA GLN A 39 4.48 -2.36 -28.07
C GLN A 39 5.09 -2.28 -26.65
N ALA A 40 4.31 -2.61 -25.63
CA ALA A 40 4.75 -2.62 -24.24
C ALA A 40 5.77 -3.73 -23.93
N TYR A 41 5.69 -4.89 -24.58
CA TYR A 41 6.57 -6.03 -24.28
C TYR A 41 8.05 -5.73 -24.50
N MET A 42 8.41 -4.93 -25.51
CA MET A 42 9.81 -4.53 -25.71
C MET A 42 10.31 -3.66 -24.54
N GLY A 43 9.46 -2.75 -24.05
CA GLY A 43 9.74 -1.93 -22.86
C GLY A 43 9.84 -2.76 -21.58
N TRP A 44 8.99 -3.77 -21.44
CA TRP A 44 9.06 -4.72 -20.32
C TRP A 44 10.33 -5.59 -20.36
N MET A 45 10.70 -6.11 -21.52
CA MET A 45 11.90 -6.94 -21.67
C MET A 45 13.18 -6.15 -21.38
N THR A 46 13.25 -4.88 -21.80
CA THR A 46 14.35 -3.98 -21.43
C THR A 46 14.39 -3.72 -19.93
N ALA A 47 13.23 -3.44 -19.30
CA ALA A 47 13.15 -3.27 -17.85
C ALA A 47 13.59 -4.53 -17.08
N LEU A 48 13.12 -5.70 -17.51
CA LEU A 48 13.48 -6.98 -16.92
C LEU A 48 14.96 -7.30 -17.08
N PHE A 49 15.53 -7.05 -18.26
CA PHE A 49 16.97 -7.24 -18.51
C PHE A 49 17.82 -6.38 -17.58
N ILE A 50 17.48 -5.10 -17.42
CA ILE A 50 18.18 -4.19 -16.50
C ILE A 50 18.05 -4.68 -15.05
N ALA A 51 16.83 -5.04 -14.62
CA ALA A 51 16.59 -5.51 -13.26
C ALA A 51 17.36 -6.82 -12.96
N VAL A 52 17.34 -7.80 -13.87
CA VAL A 52 18.08 -9.07 -13.72
C VAL A 52 19.59 -8.84 -13.76
N GLY A 53 20.08 -7.92 -14.61
CA GLY A 53 21.48 -7.53 -14.62
C GLY A 53 21.94 -6.94 -13.28
N LEU A 54 21.18 -6.00 -12.73
CA LEU A 54 21.45 -5.43 -11.41
C LEU A 54 21.35 -6.47 -10.30
N LEU A 55 20.33 -7.33 -10.35
CA LEU A 55 20.18 -8.46 -9.43
C LEU A 55 21.43 -9.34 -9.41
N ALA A 56 21.95 -9.72 -10.59
CA ALA A 56 23.15 -10.54 -10.71
C ALA A 56 24.39 -9.84 -10.12
N ILE A 57 24.54 -8.53 -10.35
CA ILE A 57 25.63 -7.72 -9.78
C ILE A 57 25.55 -7.69 -8.25
N PHE A 58 24.41 -7.31 -7.68
CA PHE A 58 24.25 -7.26 -6.21
C PHE A 58 24.38 -8.63 -5.56
N HIS A 59 23.87 -9.68 -6.22
CA HIS A 59 24.03 -11.04 -5.73
C HIS A 59 25.49 -11.51 -5.74
N ALA A 60 26.27 -11.15 -6.77
CA ALA A 60 27.70 -11.44 -6.82
C ALA A 60 28.48 -10.73 -5.69
N LEU A 61 28.13 -9.49 -5.37
CA LEU A 61 28.71 -8.72 -4.26
C LEU A 61 28.32 -9.26 -2.87
N ALA A 62 27.22 -10.01 -2.77
CA ALA A 62 26.69 -10.56 -1.53
C ALA A 62 27.29 -11.91 -1.08
N LYS A 63 28.24 -12.48 -1.85
CA LYS A 63 28.76 -13.85 -1.65
C LYS A 63 29.60 -14.07 -0.39
N LYS A 64 30.06 -13.02 0.29
CA LYS A 64 30.90 -13.19 1.48
C LYS A 64 30.06 -13.60 2.70
N PRO A 65 30.45 -14.64 3.47
CA PRO A 65 29.83 -14.92 4.75
C PRO A 65 29.99 -13.70 5.64
N SER A 66 28.92 -13.31 6.32
CA SER A 66 28.90 -12.06 7.07
C SER A 66 27.99 -12.18 8.27
N PRO A 67 28.39 -11.60 9.42
CA PRO A 67 27.62 -11.67 10.66
C PRO A 67 26.24 -11.03 10.50
N ALA A 68 25.38 -11.22 11.51
CA ALA A 68 24.08 -10.57 11.57
C ALA A 68 24.21 -9.03 11.44
N LEU A 69 23.21 -8.40 10.83
CA LEU A 69 23.18 -6.96 10.63
C LEU A 69 23.11 -6.22 11.97
N VAL A 70 23.99 -5.23 12.15
CA VAL A 70 23.89 -4.29 13.27
C VAL A 70 22.91 -3.17 12.90
N ARG A 71 22.29 -2.49 13.87
CA ARG A 71 21.26 -1.44 13.66
C ARG A 71 21.61 -0.41 12.56
N ARG A 72 22.84 0.11 12.52
CA ARG A 72 23.29 1.07 11.49
C ARG A 72 23.22 0.51 10.07
N GLU A 73 23.47 -0.79 9.93
CA GLU A 73 23.51 -1.49 8.63
C GLU A 73 22.10 -1.82 8.18
N ALA A 74 21.21 -2.18 9.12
CA ALA A 74 19.78 -2.34 8.85
C ALA A 74 19.14 -1.02 8.39
N LEU A 75 19.42 0.11 9.06
CA LEU A 75 18.93 1.43 8.63
C LEU A 75 19.44 1.81 7.24
N CYS A 76 20.72 1.56 6.97
CA CYS A 76 21.31 1.79 5.64
C CYS A 76 20.66 0.90 4.57
N ALA A 77 20.44 -0.38 4.87
CA ALA A 77 19.78 -1.31 3.95
C ALA A 77 18.33 -0.91 3.64
N VAL A 78 17.57 -0.43 4.63
CA VAL A 78 16.20 0.08 4.42
C VAL A 78 16.22 1.30 3.50
N GLY A 79 17.03 2.31 3.80
CA GLY A 79 17.10 3.53 2.98
C GLY A 79 17.55 3.27 1.55
N LEU A 80 18.61 2.49 1.37
CA LEU A 80 19.08 2.10 0.03
C LEU A 80 18.10 1.17 -0.69
N GLY A 81 17.41 0.30 0.06
CA GLY A 81 16.40 -0.62 -0.47
C GLY A 81 15.25 0.12 -1.12
N TRP A 82 14.68 1.11 -0.42
CA TRP A 82 13.63 1.98 -0.98
C TRP A 82 14.13 2.76 -2.20
N LEU A 83 15.33 3.35 -2.11
CA LEU A 83 15.90 4.11 -3.23
C LEU A 83 16.07 3.23 -4.48
N VAL A 84 16.68 2.05 -4.34
CA VAL A 84 16.84 1.09 -5.44
C VAL A 84 15.49 0.64 -5.96
N ALA A 85 14.54 0.32 -5.07
CA ALA A 85 13.21 -0.12 -5.45
C ALA A 85 12.49 0.92 -6.32
N ILE A 86 12.59 2.21 -5.94
CA ILE A 86 12.01 3.34 -6.69
C ILE A 86 12.57 3.38 -8.11
N PHE A 87 13.89 3.35 -8.27
CA PHE A 87 14.51 3.40 -9.59
C PHE A 87 14.16 2.19 -10.45
N ILE A 88 14.12 0.98 -9.89
CA ILE A 88 13.71 -0.23 -10.63
C ILE A 88 12.25 -0.11 -11.06
N THR A 89 11.35 0.28 -10.15
CA THR A 89 9.92 0.44 -10.42
C THR A 89 9.62 1.50 -11.47
N ALA A 90 10.48 2.51 -11.60
CA ALA A 90 10.37 3.56 -12.61
C ALA A 90 10.69 3.08 -14.04
N ILE A 91 11.50 2.02 -14.22
CA ILE A 91 12.01 1.63 -15.55
C ILE A 91 10.88 1.33 -16.55
N PRO A 92 9.87 0.49 -16.23
CA PRO A 92 8.79 0.20 -17.17
C PRO A 92 8.02 1.46 -17.61
N PHE A 93 7.80 2.42 -16.72
CA PHE A 93 7.15 3.68 -17.08
C PHE A 93 7.97 4.46 -18.10
N ARG A 94 9.30 4.45 -17.98
CA ARG A 94 10.19 5.14 -18.92
C ARG A 94 10.28 4.43 -20.27
N THR A 95 10.28 3.10 -20.28
CA THR A 95 10.52 2.30 -21.49
C THR A 95 9.25 1.99 -22.27
N ILE A 96 8.08 2.02 -21.63
CA ILE A 96 6.79 1.67 -22.25
C ILE A 96 5.99 2.92 -22.63
N VAL A 97 5.95 3.94 -21.78
CA VAL A 97 5.11 5.13 -22.03
C VAL A 97 5.84 6.08 -22.98
N PRO A 98 5.26 6.41 -24.15
CA PRO A 98 5.84 7.37 -25.09
C PRO A 98 6.11 8.71 -24.41
N ASP A 99 7.28 9.30 -24.71
CA ASP A 99 7.69 10.63 -24.23
C ASP A 99 7.70 10.81 -22.69
N CYS A 100 7.62 9.72 -21.91
CA CYS A 100 7.71 9.77 -20.47
C CYS A 100 9.14 10.15 -20.04
N SER A 101 9.29 11.30 -19.38
CA SER A 101 10.58 11.72 -18.83
C SER A 101 10.99 10.83 -17.65
N TRP A 102 12.29 10.79 -17.34
CA TRP A 102 12.76 10.08 -16.13
C TRP A 102 12.17 10.67 -14.85
N ALA A 103 11.94 11.99 -14.79
CA ALA A 103 11.29 12.62 -13.64
C ALA A 103 9.87 12.09 -13.44
N ASN A 104 9.09 11.99 -14.52
CA ASN A 104 7.72 11.46 -14.48
C ASN A 104 7.72 9.96 -14.11
N ALA A 105 8.62 9.18 -14.70
CA ALA A 105 8.75 7.76 -14.40
C ALA A 105 9.15 7.49 -12.93
N ILE A 106 10.10 8.28 -12.40
CA ILE A 106 10.52 8.20 -10.99
C ILE A 106 9.40 8.67 -10.07
N PHE A 107 8.66 9.73 -10.42
CA PHE A 107 7.52 10.18 -9.64
C PHE A 107 6.46 9.09 -9.54
N GLU A 108 6.05 8.52 -10.67
CA GLU A 108 5.04 7.46 -10.69
C GLU A 108 5.51 6.23 -9.93
N GLY A 109 6.77 5.81 -10.14
CA GLY A 109 7.35 4.67 -9.43
C GLY A 109 7.50 4.88 -7.93
N THR A 110 7.85 6.11 -7.52
CA THR A 110 7.88 6.50 -6.10
C THR A 110 6.47 6.43 -5.52
N SER A 111 5.52 7.11 -6.15
CA SER A 111 4.14 7.20 -5.69
C SER A 111 3.45 5.84 -5.56
N GLY A 112 3.74 4.91 -6.48
CA GLY A 112 3.32 3.52 -6.38
C GLY A 112 3.94 2.83 -5.17
N LEU A 113 5.27 2.78 -5.09
CA LEU A 113 5.97 2.06 -4.01
C LEU A 113 5.71 2.62 -2.61
N THR A 114 5.58 3.93 -2.47
CA THR A 114 5.34 4.58 -1.17
C THR A 114 3.85 4.65 -0.83
N THR A 115 3.00 3.94 -1.59
CA THR A 115 1.54 3.90 -1.40
C THR A 115 0.93 5.30 -1.33
N THR A 116 1.43 6.23 -2.14
CA THR A 116 0.98 7.63 -2.14
C THR A 116 -0.16 7.86 -3.14
N GLY A 117 -0.17 7.13 -4.26
CA GLY A 117 -1.31 7.13 -5.19
C GLY A 117 -1.50 8.36 -6.06
N SER A 118 -0.56 9.29 -6.04
CA SER A 118 -0.55 10.43 -6.96
C SER A 118 0.01 10.04 -8.33
N THR A 119 -0.59 10.51 -9.41
CA THR A 119 -0.25 10.13 -10.79
C THR A 119 0.21 11.34 -11.60
N VAL A 120 1.24 11.16 -12.42
CA VAL A 120 1.62 12.16 -13.46
C VAL A 120 0.92 11.92 -14.78
N PHE A 121 0.33 10.73 -14.95
CA PHE A 121 -0.42 10.39 -16.15
C PHE A 121 -1.84 10.94 -16.05
N GLY A 122 -2.21 11.83 -16.99
CA GLY A 122 -3.54 12.42 -17.06
C GLY A 122 -4.61 11.47 -17.64
N ASP A 123 -4.21 10.58 -18.55
CA ASP A 123 -5.07 9.52 -19.09
C ASP A 123 -4.48 8.14 -18.78
N VAL A 124 -4.86 7.58 -17.64
CA VAL A 124 -4.39 6.27 -17.18
C VAL A 124 -5.02 5.12 -17.95
N GLU A 125 -6.23 5.30 -18.48
CA GLU A 125 -6.95 4.27 -19.24
C GLU A 125 -6.30 3.98 -20.59
N SER A 126 -5.56 4.95 -21.13
CA SER A 126 -4.73 4.79 -22.32
C SER A 126 -3.49 3.92 -22.12
N LEU A 127 -3.14 3.56 -20.88
CA LEU A 127 -1.97 2.72 -20.61
C LEU A 127 -2.28 1.24 -20.90
N PRO A 128 -1.28 0.45 -21.34
CA PRO A 128 -1.43 -1.00 -21.46
C PRO A 128 -1.91 -1.62 -20.14
N LYS A 129 -2.70 -2.70 -20.22
CA LYS A 129 -3.22 -3.42 -19.04
C LYS A 129 -2.10 -3.98 -18.18
N SER A 130 -0.98 -4.41 -18.78
CA SER A 130 0.22 -4.80 -18.05
C SER A 130 0.76 -3.67 -17.16
N LEU A 131 0.76 -2.42 -17.66
CA LEU A 131 1.26 -1.26 -16.92
C LEU A 131 0.25 -0.76 -15.87
N LEU A 132 -1.05 -0.78 -16.17
CA LEU A 132 -2.11 -0.51 -15.19
C LEU A 132 -2.06 -1.50 -14.01
N PHE A 133 -1.81 -2.77 -14.31
CA PHE A 133 -1.60 -3.78 -13.29
C PHE A 133 -0.32 -3.51 -12.50
N TRP A 134 0.79 -3.18 -13.16
CA TRP A 134 2.05 -2.84 -12.48
C TRP A 134 1.90 -1.69 -11.49
N ARG A 135 1.15 -0.64 -11.86
CA ARG A 135 0.84 0.47 -10.95
C ARG A 135 0.24 -0.05 -9.65
N SER A 136 -0.81 -0.86 -9.75
CA SER A 136 -1.51 -1.42 -8.59
C SER A 136 -0.67 -2.43 -7.81
N LEU A 137 0.09 -3.28 -8.51
CA LEU A 137 0.99 -4.27 -7.90
C LEU A 137 2.14 -3.58 -7.15
N SER A 138 2.68 -2.49 -7.68
CA SER A 138 3.77 -1.74 -7.02
C SER A 138 3.32 -1.13 -5.68
N GLN A 139 2.07 -0.66 -5.60
CA GLN A 139 1.43 -0.25 -4.34
C GLN A 139 1.30 -1.40 -3.36
N TRP A 140 0.87 -2.56 -3.84
CA TRP A 140 0.72 -3.73 -3.00
C TRP A 140 2.05 -4.26 -2.46
N ILE A 141 3.11 -4.26 -3.29
CA ILE A 141 4.49 -4.57 -2.87
C ILE A 141 4.98 -3.52 -1.87
N GLY A 142 4.68 -2.25 -2.11
CA GLY A 142 4.99 -1.13 -1.22
C GLY A 142 4.40 -1.31 0.18
N GLY A 143 3.12 -1.66 0.27
CA GLY A 143 2.43 -1.96 1.53
C GLY A 143 3.10 -3.11 2.30
N ILE A 144 3.45 -4.21 1.62
CA ILE A 144 4.25 -5.29 2.24
C ILE A 144 5.60 -4.75 2.74
N GLY A 145 6.25 -3.88 1.96
CA GLY A 145 7.52 -3.24 2.32
C GLY A 145 7.43 -2.47 3.64
N VAL A 146 6.41 -1.61 3.79
CA VAL A 146 6.17 -0.85 5.03
C VAL A 146 5.90 -1.77 6.21
N ILE A 147 5.05 -2.79 6.04
CA ILE A 147 4.79 -3.81 7.07
C ILE A 147 6.08 -4.50 7.52
N VAL A 148 6.91 -4.94 6.58
CA VAL A 148 8.18 -5.62 6.88
C VAL A 148 9.15 -4.70 7.63
N VAL A 149 9.24 -3.43 7.20
CA VAL A 149 10.07 -2.42 7.90
C VAL A 149 9.53 -2.17 9.30
N PHE A 150 8.22 -2.03 9.48
CA PHE A 150 7.59 -1.83 10.78
C PHE A 150 7.92 -2.97 11.74
N VAL A 151 7.74 -4.23 11.30
CA VAL A 151 8.05 -5.40 12.14
C VAL A 151 9.55 -5.48 12.43
N ALA A 152 10.42 -5.17 11.47
CA ALA A 152 11.86 -5.12 11.67
C ALA A 152 12.28 -4.03 12.68
N VAL A 153 11.70 -2.84 12.60
CA VAL A 153 11.96 -1.74 13.55
C VAL A 153 11.46 -2.11 14.93
N LEU A 154 10.24 -2.62 15.06
CA LEU A 154 9.68 -3.06 16.34
C LEU A 154 10.55 -4.16 16.98
N SER A 155 11.09 -5.08 16.17
CA SER A 155 12.03 -6.10 16.65
C SER A 155 13.29 -5.50 17.29
N SER A 156 13.80 -4.39 16.73
CA SER A 156 14.99 -3.70 17.22
C SER A 156 14.70 -2.78 18.40
N LEU A 157 13.50 -2.21 18.48
CA LEU A 157 13.04 -1.37 19.58
C LEU A 157 12.70 -2.21 20.81
N GLY A 158 12.16 -3.42 20.65
CA GLY A 158 11.98 -4.36 21.76
C GLY A 158 13.30 -4.66 22.49
N VAL A 159 14.43 -4.69 21.77
CA VAL A 159 15.78 -4.79 22.35
C VAL A 159 16.17 -3.50 23.10
N SER A 160 15.74 -2.33 22.66
CA SER A 160 16.04 -1.04 23.30
C SER A 160 15.15 -0.77 24.54
N ALA A 161 13.88 -1.16 24.50
CA ALA A 161 12.98 -1.15 25.66
C ALA A 161 13.46 -2.14 26.75
N LYS A 162 14.02 -3.30 26.36
CA LYS A 162 14.72 -4.22 27.27
C LYS A 162 15.90 -3.54 27.99
N VAL A 163 16.70 -2.72 27.30
CA VAL A 163 17.86 -2.03 27.90
C VAL A 163 17.41 -0.99 28.95
N LEU A 164 16.36 -0.23 28.67
CA LEU A 164 15.77 0.73 29.62
C LEU A 164 15.08 0.05 30.82
N TYR A 165 14.42 -1.09 30.63
CA TYR A 165 13.80 -1.84 31.73
C TYR A 165 14.81 -2.63 32.59
N SER A 166 15.93 -3.07 31.98
CA SER A 166 16.99 -3.80 32.69
C SER A 166 17.84 -2.91 33.61
N SER A 167 17.80 -1.59 33.45
CA SER A 167 18.50 -0.65 34.33
C SER A 167 17.77 -0.36 35.64
N GLU A 168 16.47 -0.70 35.75
CA GLU A 168 15.65 -0.37 36.93
C GLU A 168 15.09 -1.58 37.72
N SER A 169 15.21 -2.81 37.23
CA SER A 169 14.70 -3.97 37.99
C SER A 169 15.56 -5.22 37.84
N SER A 170 15.75 -5.95 38.95
CA SER A 170 16.42 -7.26 39.02
C SER A 170 15.61 -8.40 38.38
N ALA A 171 14.61 -8.08 37.54
CA ALA A 171 13.78 -9.07 36.87
C ALA A 171 14.55 -9.68 35.69
N LYS A 172 14.64 -11.01 35.65
CA LYS A 172 15.20 -11.74 34.49
C LYS A 172 14.52 -11.25 33.22
N PRO A 173 15.28 -10.84 32.18
CA PRO A 173 14.69 -10.38 30.94
C PRO A 173 13.84 -11.51 30.36
N VAL A 174 12.57 -11.23 30.06
CA VAL A 174 11.76 -12.13 29.25
C VAL A 174 12.39 -12.14 27.87
N ASP A 175 13.00 -13.27 27.50
CA ASP A 175 13.49 -13.49 26.14
C ASP A 175 12.31 -13.48 25.17
N MET A 176 12.01 -12.29 24.62
CA MET A 176 11.41 -12.22 23.30
C MET A 176 12.46 -12.73 22.31
N ASP A 177 12.41 -14.03 22.04
CA ASP A 177 13.22 -14.69 21.02
C ASP A 177 13.00 -14.04 19.65
N SER A 178 14.09 -13.78 18.93
CA SER A 178 14.06 -13.29 17.54
C SER A 178 13.18 -14.19 16.63
N ALA A 179 13.08 -15.48 16.96
CA ALA A 179 12.20 -16.43 16.30
C ALA A 179 10.71 -16.06 16.40
N ARG A 180 10.24 -15.61 17.57
CA ARG A 180 8.83 -15.20 17.77
C ARG A 180 8.47 -13.95 16.98
N ILE A 181 9.42 -13.05 16.79
CA ILE A 181 9.20 -11.81 16.03
C ILE A 181 9.13 -12.11 14.53
N GLN A 182 10.01 -12.97 14.02
CA GLN A 182 9.94 -13.46 12.63
C GLN A 182 8.63 -14.21 12.37
N GLU A 183 8.20 -15.06 13.31
CA GLU A 183 6.93 -15.77 13.20
C GLU A 183 5.74 -14.80 13.12
N THR A 184 5.77 -13.73 13.93
CA THR A 184 4.74 -12.70 13.92
C THR A 184 4.74 -11.92 12.59
N ALA A 185 5.90 -11.60 12.03
CA ALA A 185 6.02 -10.97 10.71
C ALA A 185 5.33 -11.81 9.62
N VAL A 186 5.60 -13.12 9.62
CA VAL A 186 4.99 -14.06 8.67
C VAL A 186 3.47 -14.12 8.84
N GLN A 187 2.97 -14.08 10.09
CA GLN A 187 1.54 -14.05 10.35
C GLN A 187 0.88 -12.77 9.83
N VAL A 188 1.51 -11.61 9.99
CA VAL A 188 1.01 -10.34 9.44
C VAL A 188 1.00 -10.37 7.91
N ILE A 189 2.05 -10.87 7.28
CA ILE A 189 2.08 -11.01 5.81
C ILE A 189 0.96 -11.94 5.34
N ARG A 190 0.75 -13.10 5.99
CA ARG A 190 -0.36 -14.02 5.65
C ARG A 190 -1.72 -13.34 5.79
N LEU A 191 -1.90 -12.54 6.85
CA LEU A 191 -3.12 -11.76 7.04
C LEU A 191 -3.31 -10.75 5.89
N TYR A 192 -2.28 -9.98 5.53
CA TYR A 192 -2.32 -9.04 4.42
C TYR A 192 -2.68 -9.71 3.09
N LEU A 193 -2.08 -10.87 2.78
CA LEU A 193 -2.42 -11.68 1.60
C LEU A 193 -3.88 -12.15 1.64
N GLY A 194 -4.35 -12.62 2.80
CA GLY A 194 -5.74 -13.06 2.99
C GLY A 194 -6.75 -11.93 2.81
N LEU A 195 -6.48 -10.77 3.40
CA LEU A 195 -7.30 -9.57 3.24
C LEU A 195 -7.29 -9.05 1.80
N SER A 196 -6.15 -9.15 1.10
CA SER A 196 -6.06 -8.83 -0.33
C SER A 196 -6.96 -9.76 -1.16
N ALA A 197 -6.95 -11.06 -0.90
CA ALA A 197 -7.82 -11.99 -1.61
C ALA A 197 -9.31 -11.71 -1.33
N ILE A 198 -9.66 -11.43 -0.06
CA ILE A 198 -11.02 -11.07 0.34
C ILE A 198 -11.44 -9.75 -0.31
N SER A 199 -10.58 -8.72 -0.34
CA SER A 199 -10.90 -7.42 -0.92
C SER A 199 -11.23 -7.57 -2.41
N ILE A 200 -10.40 -8.30 -3.16
CA ILE A 200 -10.62 -8.58 -4.58
C ILE A 200 -11.94 -9.32 -4.79
N TYR A 201 -12.20 -10.36 -3.98
CA TYR A 201 -13.43 -11.16 -4.09
C TYR A 201 -14.68 -10.32 -3.81
N VAL A 202 -14.67 -9.49 -2.76
CA VAL A 202 -15.79 -8.62 -2.40
C VAL A 202 -16.04 -7.56 -3.47
N LEU A 203 -14.99 -6.94 -4.02
CA LEU A 203 -15.13 -5.96 -5.11
C LEU A 203 -15.70 -6.59 -6.38
N TRP A 204 -15.25 -7.80 -6.72
CA TRP A 204 -15.81 -8.56 -7.83
C TRP A 204 -17.29 -8.89 -7.62
N LEU A 205 -17.67 -9.36 -6.42
CA LEU A 205 -19.08 -9.60 -6.07
C LEU A 205 -19.93 -8.33 -6.08
N ALA A 206 -19.36 -7.18 -5.73
CA ALA A 206 -20.03 -5.88 -5.81
C ALA A 206 -20.28 -5.41 -7.26
N GLY A 207 -19.78 -6.15 -8.26
CA GLY A 207 -20.00 -5.89 -9.68
C GLY A 207 -18.82 -5.23 -10.40
N MET A 208 -17.64 -5.14 -9.77
CA MET A 208 -16.44 -4.63 -10.43
C MET A 208 -15.88 -5.68 -11.40
N PRO A 209 -15.48 -5.31 -12.63
CA PRO A 209 -14.79 -6.23 -13.54
C PRO A 209 -13.56 -6.86 -12.87
N VAL A 210 -13.26 -8.13 -13.13
CA VAL A 210 -12.22 -8.89 -12.42
C VAL A 210 -10.86 -8.18 -12.41
N PHE A 211 -10.43 -7.66 -13.57
CA PHE A 211 -9.18 -6.89 -13.66
C PHE A 211 -9.18 -5.65 -12.75
N ASP A 212 -10.27 -4.89 -12.79
CA ASP A 212 -10.42 -3.69 -11.98
C ASP A 212 -10.49 -4.06 -10.49
N ALA A 213 -11.16 -5.17 -10.12
CA ALA A 213 -11.26 -5.66 -8.75
C ALA A 213 -9.91 -6.07 -8.18
N ILE A 214 -9.05 -6.72 -8.97
CA ILE A 214 -7.68 -7.07 -8.57
C ILE A 214 -6.87 -5.81 -8.29
N CYS A 215 -6.85 -4.88 -9.25
CA CYS A 215 -6.09 -3.65 -9.16
C CYS A 215 -6.54 -2.76 -7.98
N HIS A 216 -7.84 -2.55 -7.82
CA HIS A 216 -8.38 -1.76 -6.71
C HIS A 216 -8.26 -2.48 -5.38
N GLY A 217 -8.38 -3.81 -5.34
CA GLY A 217 -8.17 -4.59 -4.11
C GLY A 217 -6.74 -4.46 -3.57
N PHE A 218 -5.75 -4.51 -4.46
CA PHE A 218 -4.34 -4.25 -4.17
C PHE A 218 -4.08 -2.83 -3.66
N SER A 219 -4.64 -1.84 -4.35
CA SER A 219 -4.50 -0.43 -3.99
C SER A 219 -5.19 -0.08 -2.66
N ALA A 220 -6.40 -0.60 -2.43
CA ALA A 220 -7.20 -0.31 -1.24
C ALA A 220 -6.56 -0.88 0.04
N ILE A 221 -6.12 -2.15 0.01
CA ILE A 221 -5.52 -2.79 1.19
C ILE A 221 -4.16 -2.21 1.54
N ALA A 222 -3.42 -1.72 0.54
CA ALA A 222 -2.15 -1.02 0.72
C ALA A 222 -2.33 0.46 1.10
N THR A 223 -3.57 0.93 1.29
CA THR A 223 -3.90 2.33 1.58
C THR A 223 -3.31 3.32 0.57
N ALA A 224 -3.36 2.97 -0.72
CA ALA A 224 -2.50 3.58 -1.72
C ALA A 224 -3.18 4.43 -2.78
N GLY A 225 -4.35 4.05 -3.31
CA GLY A 225 -5.21 4.95 -4.09
C GLY A 225 -5.08 4.98 -5.61
N PHE A 226 -4.19 4.18 -6.24
CA PHE A 226 -4.23 4.10 -7.70
C PHE A 226 -5.51 3.43 -8.18
N SER A 227 -6.02 3.93 -9.30
CA SER A 227 -7.19 3.41 -9.99
C SER A 227 -6.84 3.06 -11.43
N THR A 228 -7.58 2.10 -11.99
CA THR A 228 -7.53 1.78 -13.41
C THR A 228 -8.38 2.72 -14.26
N ARG A 229 -9.11 3.65 -13.64
CA ARG A 229 -10.04 4.58 -14.29
C ARG A 229 -9.64 6.02 -14.04
N ASN A 230 -9.77 6.88 -15.06
CA ASN A 230 -9.47 8.32 -14.94
C ASN A 230 -10.37 9.01 -13.90
N GLY A 231 -11.63 8.59 -13.81
CA GLY A 231 -12.58 9.07 -12.81
C GLY A 231 -12.40 8.46 -11.42
N GLY A 232 -11.35 7.65 -11.19
CA GLY A 232 -11.18 6.91 -9.95
C GLY A 232 -12.35 5.97 -9.69
N ILE A 233 -12.84 5.95 -8.44
CA ILE A 233 -13.98 5.10 -8.06
C ILE A 233 -15.31 5.64 -8.61
N ALA A 234 -15.40 6.96 -8.82
CA ALA A 234 -16.59 7.60 -9.39
C ALA A 234 -16.95 7.04 -10.79
N ALA A 235 -15.98 6.53 -11.54
CA ALA A 235 -16.20 5.95 -12.87
C ALA A 235 -17.10 4.70 -12.87
N PHE A 236 -17.14 3.96 -11.75
CA PHE A 236 -17.95 2.75 -11.64
C PHE A 236 -19.43 3.03 -11.35
N ASN A 237 -19.77 4.22 -10.83
CA ASN A 237 -21.14 4.64 -10.50
C ASN A 237 -21.97 3.58 -9.76
N ASN A 238 -21.34 2.84 -8.84
CA ASN A 238 -21.96 1.70 -8.16
C ASN A 238 -21.83 1.85 -6.63
N PRO A 239 -22.95 2.07 -5.92
CA PRO A 239 -22.95 2.23 -4.46
C PRO A 239 -22.40 1.01 -3.71
N ALA A 240 -22.54 -0.21 -4.25
CA ALA A 240 -22.04 -1.42 -3.62
C ALA A 240 -20.51 -1.44 -3.60
N ILE A 241 -19.87 -0.97 -4.68
CA ILE A 241 -18.41 -0.83 -4.77
C ILE A 241 -17.92 0.21 -3.76
N GLU A 242 -18.61 1.36 -3.64
CA GLU A 242 -18.24 2.40 -2.68
C GLU A 242 -18.28 1.89 -1.23
N TRP A 243 -19.36 1.19 -0.83
CA TRP A 243 -19.46 0.60 0.50
C TRP A 243 -18.45 -0.52 0.74
N ALA A 244 -18.19 -1.37 -0.26
CA ALA A 244 -17.14 -2.39 -0.16
C ALA A 244 -15.76 -1.75 0.09
N LEU A 245 -15.42 -0.71 -0.67
CA LEU A 245 -14.16 0.02 -0.51
C LEU A 245 -14.06 0.74 0.83
N ILE A 246 -15.14 1.30 1.37
CA ILE A 246 -15.15 1.88 2.73
C ILE A 246 -14.67 0.83 3.74
N VAL A 247 -15.25 -0.38 3.70
CA VAL A 247 -14.86 -1.45 4.62
C VAL A 247 -13.41 -1.89 4.39
N ILE A 248 -12.99 -2.06 3.14
CA ILE A 248 -11.62 -2.50 2.81
C ILE A 248 -10.59 -1.45 3.26
N MET A 249 -10.85 -0.16 3.05
CA MET A 249 -9.96 0.92 3.49
C MET A 249 -9.85 0.95 5.02
N ILE A 250 -10.98 0.79 5.73
CA ILE A 250 -10.97 0.71 7.20
C ILE A 250 -10.10 -0.46 7.68
N LEU A 251 -10.24 -1.63 7.05
CA LEU A 251 -9.43 -2.80 7.38
C LEU A 251 -7.95 -2.59 7.04
N GLY A 252 -7.65 -2.01 5.88
CA GLY A 252 -6.28 -1.68 5.46
C GLY A 252 -5.60 -0.71 6.43
N ALA A 253 -6.33 0.25 6.99
CA ALA A 253 -5.82 1.23 7.95
C ALA A 253 -5.96 0.84 9.44
N THR A 254 -6.36 -0.41 9.71
CA THR A 254 -6.39 -0.94 11.08
C THR A 254 -5.11 -1.70 11.35
N ASN A 255 -4.55 -1.50 12.54
CA ASN A 255 -3.33 -2.18 12.97
C ASN A 255 -3.45 -3.71 12.86
N PHE A 256 -2.54 -4.31 12.08
CA PHE A 256 -2.59 -5.74 11.74
C PHE A 256 -2.47 -6.66 12.96
N PHE A 257 -1.82 -6.24 14.05
CA PHE A 257 -1.73 -7.05 15.27
C PHE A 257 -3.09 -7.25 15.94
N TYR A 258 -3.90 -6.19 15.99
CA TYR A 258 -5.26 -6.29 16.54
C TYR A 258 -6.18 -7.08 15.60
N MET A 259 -5.95 -6.99 14.29
CA MET A 259 -6.68 -7.83 13.35
C MET A 259 -6.33 -9.32 13.50
N LEU A 260 -5.07 -9.67 13.81
CA LEU A 260 -4.70 -11.02 14.23
C LEU A 260 -5.39 -11.45 15.54
N TYR A 261 -5.65 -10.52 16.46
CA TYR A 261 -6.40 -10.81 17.69
C TYR A 261 -7.87 -11.13 17.37
N ALA A 262 -8.50 -10.32 16.50
CA ALA A 262 -9.85 -10.56 16.01
C ALA A 262 -10.00 -11.95 15.38
N VAL A 263 -9.09 -12.35 14.49
CA VAL A 263 -9.10 -13.68 13.83
C VAL A 263 -8.96 -14.82 14.84
N ARG A 264 -8.28 -14.59 15.98
CA ARG A 264 -8.13 -15.58 17.06
C ARG A 264 -9.31 -15.58 18.05
N GLY A 265 -10.37 -14.82 17.79
CA GLY A 265 -11.53 -14.71 18.68
C GLY A 265 -11.32 -13.81 19.91
N ARG A 266 -10.20 -13.08 19.97
CA ARG A 266 -9.83 -12.16 21.06
C ARG A 266 -10.45 -10.77 20.85
N TRP A 267 -11.78 -10.75 20.81
CA TRP A 267 -12.57 -9.56 20.52
C TRP A 267 -12.57 -8.54 21.66
N TYR A 268 -12.35 -8.98 22.89
CA TYR A 268 -12.28 -8.11 24.06
C TYR A 268 -11.11 -7.13 23.94
N GLU A 269 -9.96 -7.63 23.51
CA GLU A 269 -8.72 -6.87 23.31
C GLU A 269 -8.84 -5.86 22.17
N VAL A 270 -9.58 -6.20 21.10
CA VAL A 270 -9.85 -5.29 19.98
C VAL A 270 -10.80 -4.17 20.42
N ARG A 271 -11.88 -4.52 21.14
CA ARG A 271 -12.90 -3.54 21.55
C ARG A 271 -12.43 -2.57 22.62
N ASN A 272 -11.53 -3.00 23.50
CA ASN A 272 -10.98 -2.15 24.55
C ASN A 272 -9.75 -1.34 24.12
N ASN A 273 -9.30 -1.51 22.88
CA ASN A 273 -8.19 -0.72 22.37
C ASN A 273 -8.61 0.74 22.14
N GLU A 274 -7.94 1.67 22.81
CA GLU A 274 -8.25 3.10 22.75
C GLU A 274 -7.99 3.71 21.37
N GLU A 275 -6.95 3.26 20.67
CA GLU A 275 -6.58 3.73 19.34
C GLU A 275 -7.66 3.39 18.31
N PHE A 276 -8.08 2.12 18.23
CA PHE A 276 -9.15 1.65 17.34
C PHE A 276 -10.49 2.32 17.65
N ARG A 277 -10.84 2.48 18.94
CA ARG A 277 -12.06 3.20 19.34
C ARG A 277 -12.01 4.66 18.90
N THR A 278 -10.89 5.34 19.11
CA THR A 278 -10.70 6.74 18.72
C THR A 278 -10.79 6.89 17.22
N TYR A 279 -10.14 6.01 16.46
CA TYR A 279 -10.19 5.95 15.01
C TYR A 279 -11.63 5.82 14.48
N ILE A 280 -12.41 4.85 14.99
CA ILE A 280 -13.81 4.65 14.59
C ILE A 280 -14.70 5.84 15.02
N LEU A 281 -14.45 6.43 16.18
CA LEU A 281 -15.20 7.61 16.64
C LEU A 281 -14.95 8.84 15.75
N ILE A 282 -13.70 9.10 15.36
CA ILE A 282 -13.36 10.18 14.43
C ILE A 282 -14.00 9.93 13.08
N LEU A 283 -13.84 8.71 12.54
CA LEU A 283 -14.42 8.33 11.25
C LEU A 283 -15.94 8.53 11.24
N GLY A 284 -16.65 7.99 12.22
CA GLY A 284 -18.11 8.12 12.31
C GLY A 284 -18.56 9.56 12.55
N GLY A 285 -17.93 10.25 13.51
CA GLY A 285 -18.29 11.64 13.86
C GLY A 285 -18.08 12.61 12.71
N VAL A 286 -16.92 12.56 12.04
CA VAL A 286 -16.63 13.45 10.91
C VAL A 286 -17.47 13.07 9.68
N SER A 287 -17.74 11.77 9.46
CA SER A 287 -18.65 11.35 8.38
C SER A 287 -20.05 11.93 8.56
N LEU A 288 -20.62 11.87 9.76
CA LEU A 288 -21.93 12.46 10.05
C LEU A 288 -21.93 13.98 9.92
N LEU A 289 -20.86 14.65 10.37
CA LEU A 289 -20.71 16.09 10.24
C LEU A 289 -20.68 16.53 8.77
N ILE A 290 -19.85 15.89 7.94
CA ILE A 290 -19.77 16.20 6.51
C ILE A 290 -21.07 15.83 5.80
N THR A 291 -21.73 14.74 6.20
CA THR A 291 -23.06 14.37 5.68
C THR A 291 -24.06 15.50 5.88
N TRP A 292 -24.12 16.07 7.09
CA TRP A 292 -25.02 17.19 7.39
C TRP A 292 -24.68 18.41 6.51
N ILE A 293 -23.41 18.77 6.43
CA ILE A 293 -22.96 19.91 5.59
C ILE A 293 -23.38 19.71 4.12
N LEU A 294 -23.17 18.52 3.56
CA LEU A 294 -23.52 18.24 2.16
C LEU A 294 -25.03 18.16 1.92
N PHE A 295 -25.79 17.65 2.89
CA PHE A 295 -27.24 17.58 2.80
C PHE A 295 -27.86 18.99 2.68
N GLU A 296 -27.36 19.95 3.46
CA GLU A 296 -27.82 21.35 3.41
C GLU A 296 -27.34 22.11 2.17
N THR A 297 -26.16 21.77 1.63
CA THR A 297 -25.50 22.60 0.60
C THR A 297 -25.56 22.03 -0.82
N SER A 298 -25.67 20.71 -1.00
CA SER A 298 -25.48 20.04 -2.29
C SER A 298 -26.76 19.56 -2.97
N SER A 299 -27.95 19.81 -2.38
CA SER A 299 -29.26 19.34 -2.87
C SER A 299 -29.37 17.81 -3.06
N TRP A 300 -28.44 17.05 -2.48
CA TRP A 300 -28.42 15.59 -2.58
C TRP A 300 -29.37 14.95 -1.56
N PRO A 301 -29.98 13.79 -1.88
CA PRO A 301 -30.67 12.99 -0.89
C PRO A 301 -29.73 12.63 0.27
N PHE A 302 -30.26 12.57 1.48
CA PHE A 302 -29.48 12.26 2.69
C PHE A 302 -28.64 10.98 2.54
N SER A 303 -29.18 9.93 1.92
CA SER A 303 -28.46 8.67 1.67
C SER A 303 -27.25 8.82 0.75
N GLU A 304 -27.33 9.71 -0.25
CA GLU A 304 -26.21 9.98 -1.17
C GLU A 304 -25.16 10.85 -0.49
N ALA A 305 -25.58 11.87 0.25
CA ALA A 305 -24.70 12.69 1.09
C ALA A 305 -23.94 11.82 2.11
N LEU A 306 -24.64 10.90 2.78
CA LEU A 306 -24.04 9.99 3.77
C LEU A 306 -22.99 9.08 3.14
N ARG A 307 -23.31 8.47 2.00
CA ARG A 307 -22.40 7.56 1.30
C ARG A 307 -21.13 8.28 0.86
N HIS A 308 -21.26 9.41 0.17
CA HIS A 308 -20.10 10.14 -0.34
C HIS A 308 -19.27 10.79 0.78
N ALA A 309 -19.92 11.33 1.82
CA ALA A 309 -19.22 11.83 3.01
C ALA A 309 -18.42 10.71 3.69
N THR A 310 -19.06 9.57 3.97
CA THR A 310 -18.39 8.43 4.61
C THR A 310 -17.24 7.89 3.75
N PHE A 311 -17.44 7.82 2.43
CA PHE A 311 -16.41 7.38 1.49
C PHE A 311 -15.18 8.30 1.53
N GLN A 312 -15.37 9.61 1.41
CA GLN A 312 -14.24 10.55 1.39
C GLN A 312 -13.59 10.70 2.75
N VAL A 313 -14.36 10.72 3.84
CA VAL A 313 -13.79 10.71 5.20
C VAL A 313 -12.92 9.49 5.41
N THR A 314 -13.42 8.31 5.04
CA THR A 314 -12.66 7.05 5.12
C THR A 314 -11.39 7.16 4.28
N SER A 315 -11.50 7.50 3.00
CA SER A 315 -10.36 7.62 2.09
C SER A 315 -9.26 8.56 2.60
N PHE A 316 -9.63 9.67 3.22
CA PHE A 316 -8.67 10.66 3.73
C PHE A 316 -8.05 10.26 5.06
N ILE A 317 -8.84 9.75 6.02
CA ILE A 317 -8.30 9.30 7.32
C ILE A 317 -7.42 8.05 7.14
N THR A 318 -7.77 7.16 6.22
CA THR A 318 -6.96 5.97 5.89
C THR A 318 -5.82 6.27 4.93
N THR A 319 -5.61 7.54 4.58
CA THR A 319 -4.60 8.03 3.62
C THR A 319 -4.63 7.31 2.26
N THR A 320 -5.76 6.68 1.91
CA THR A 320 -5.89 5.88 0.68
C THR A 320 -6.03 6.76 -0.54
N GLY A 321 -6.73 7.90 -0.45
CA GLY A 321 -6.77 8.87 -1.56
C GLY A 321 -7.69 8.50 -2.73
N PHE A 322 -8.54 7.48 -2.60
CA PHE A 322 -9.65 7.27 -3.54
C PHE A 322 -10.67 8.41 -3.48
N SER A 323 -11.41 8.56 -4.59
CA SER A 323 -12.45 9.56 -4.71
C SER A 323 -13.72 8.99 -5.35
N SER A 324 -14.86 9.17 -4.68
CA SER A 324 -16.19 8.79 -5.20
C SER A 324 -16.92 9.95 -5.90
N LYS A 325 -16.53 11.20 -5.61
CA LYS A 325 -17.02 12.42 -6.27
C LYS A 325 -15.92 13.48 -6.24
N ASN A 326 -16.00 14.47 -7.12
CA ASN A 326 -15.09 15.61 -7.11
C ASN A 326 -15.32 16.48 -5.85
N PHE A 327 -14.54 16.21 -4.79
CA PHE A 327 -14.59 16.91 -3.52
C PHE A 327 -14.03 18.35 -3.60
N ALA A 328 -13.30 18.69 -4.66
CA ALA A 328 -12.84 20.07 -4.89
C ALA A 328 -14.00 21.04 -5.16
N LEU A 329 -15.19 20.52 -5.48
CA LEU A 329 -16.42 21.31 -5.64
C LEU A 329 -17.25 21.41 -4.36
N TRP A 330 -16.85 20.73 -3.29
CA TRP A 330 -17.59 20.77 -2.02
C TRP A 330 -17.35 22.08 -1.28
N VAL A 331 -18.28 22.45 -0.40
CA VAL A 331 -18.15 23.65 0.44
C VAL A 331 -16.86 23.62 1.27
N GLY A 332 -16.20 24.77 1.41
CA GLY A 332 -14.88 24.87 2.04
C GLY A 332 -14.77 24.24 3.43
N GLY A 333 -15.85 24.29 4.24
CA GLY A 333 -15.89 23.61 5.53
C GLY A 333 -15.66 22.11 5.44
N ALA A 334 -16.30 21.42 4.48
CA ALA A 334 -16.09 19.99 4.25
C ALA A 334 -14.65 19.70 3.79
N GLN A 335 -14.09 20.54 2.92
CA GLN A 335 -12.70 20.41 2.45
C GLN A 335 -11.69 20.56 3.60
N THR A 336 -11.90 21.52 4.50
CA THR A 336 -11.01 21.71 5.66
C THR A 336 -10.98 20.48 6.55
N PHE A 337 -12.14 19.89 6.86
CA PHE A 337 -12.18 18.65 7.66
C PHE A 337 -11.48 17.49 6.96
N LEU A 338 -11.70 17.30 5.65
CA LEU A 338 -11.01 16.27 4.89
C LEU A 338 -9.48 16.43 4.95
N VAL A 339 -8.96 17.65 4.75
CA VAL A 339 -7.51 17.92 4.83
C VAL A 339 -6.96 17.64 6.23
N LEU A 340 -7.69 18.01 7.30
CA LEU A 340 -7.27 17.74 8.66
C LEU A 340 -7.17 16.22 8.96
N LEU A 341 -8.04 15.40 8.38
CA LEU A 341 -8.01 13.95 8.55
C LEU A 341 -6.74 13.31 7.97
N MET A 342 -6.13 13.90 6.93
CA MET A 342 -4.88 13.40 6.35
C MET A 342 -3.73 13.42 7.36
N PHE A 343 -3.76 14.33 8.33
CA PHE A 343 -2.74 14.43 9.38
C PHE A 343 -2.97 13.46 10.54
N VAL A 344 -4.20 12.96 10.71
CA VAL A 344 -4.52 11.97 11.74
C VAL A 344 -4.02 10.59 11.31
N GLY A 345 -4.36 10.19 10.06
CA GLY A 345 -3.93 8.92 9.49
C GLY A 345 -4.60 7.68 10.09
N GLY A 346 -4.16 6.51 9.63
CA GLY A 346 -4.59 5.21 10.12
C GLY A 346 -3.99 4.86 11.49
N CYS A 347 -4.32 3.67 11.99
CA CYS A 347 -3.72 3.16 13.22
C CYS A 347 -2.22 2.87 13.02
N SER A 348 -1.46 2.82 14.11
CA SER A 348 -0.05 2.43 14.13
C SER A 348 0.17 1.01 13.61
N GLY A 349 1.30 0.77 12.94
CA GLY A 349 1.64 -0.58 12.45
C GLY A 349 0.78 -1.08 11.29
N VAL A 350 0.32 -0.14 10.48
CA VAL A 350 -0.34 -0.30 9.18
C VAL A 350 0.69 -0.17 8.07
#